data_AF-A0A0A5HUH3-F1
#
_entry.id   AF-A0A0A5HUH3-F1
#
_cell.length_a   1.000
_cell.length_b   1.000
_cell.length_c   1.000
_cell.angle_alpha   90.00
_cell.angle_beta   90.00
_cell.angle_gamma   90.00
#
_symmetry.space_group_name_H-M   'P 1'
#
loop_
_entity.id
_entity.type
_entity.pdbx_description
1 polymer ?
#
loop_
_entity_poly.entity_id
_entity_poly.type
_entity_poly.pdbx_seq_one_letter_code
_entity_poly.pdbx_strand_id
1 'polypeptide(L)'
;MLRTEEMLLNVGPQHPSTHGVFRLVVKIDGEMIKEATPVIGYLHRGTEKLAENLQYTQIIPYTDRMDYLSAMTNNYVIVHAVETMMDLEIPERAEYLRILSMELGRIASHLVWFGTYLLDIGAVSPFLYAFREREVIINLLNELSGARLTFNYMRVGGVKWDAPEGWVDRVREFVPYMREQLKGYHDLVSGNEIFLNRVKDVGTYTREDALEYALSGANLRCTGVDWDLRRDEPYSIYDRFDFDVITRTKGDAWSRYECRMAEIEESLKIVEQAVEQIPEEGPIMAKVPKVIKAPKGEAYVRIESPRGEIGCYINSQGKKEPYRVKFRRPSFYNLQILPKLLKGENMANLITILGGVDIVLGEVDG
;
A
#
# COMPACT_ATOMS: atom_id res chain seq x y z
N MET A 1 -31.23 29.73 21.65
CA MET A 1 -30.55 28.91 20.64
C MET A 1 -31.61 28.35 19.70
N LEU A 2 -31.48 28.59 18.39
CA LEU A 2 -32.32 27.93 17.39
C LEU A 2 -32.02 26.43 17.44
N ARG A 3 -33.06 25.59 17.48
CA ARG A 3 -32.92 24.13 17.42
C ARG A 3 -32.56 23.77 15.98
N THR A 4 -31.33 23.38 15.74
CA THR A 4 -30.93 22.78 14.47
C THR A 4 -31.31 21.30 14.50
N GLU A 5 -31.94 20.82 13.45
CA GLU A 5 -32.28 19.40 13.31
C GLU A 5 -31.06 18.64 12.80
N GLU A 6 -30.75 17.52 13.44
CA GLU A 6 -29.69 16.64 12.96
C GLU A 6 -30.21 15.82 11.78
N MET A 7 -29.44 15.80 10.69
CA MET A 7 -29.74 15.01 9.50
C MET A 7 -28.79 13.82 9.42
N LEU A 8 -29.34 12.65 9.08
CA LEU A 8 -28.55 11.49 8.70
C LEU A 8 -28.36 11.48 7.18
N LEU A 9 -27.11 11.48 6.74
CA LEU A 9 -26.74 11.42 5.33
C LEU A 9 -25.92 10.15 5.07
N ASN A 10 -26.18 9.53 3.92
CA ASN A 10 -25.43 8.38 3.44
C ASN A 10 -24.51 8.83 2.32
N VAL A 11 -23.20 8.73 2.54
CA VAL A 11 -22.19 8.90 1.50
C VAL A 11 -21.80 7.51 1.01
N GLY A 12 -22.12 7.19 -0.24
CA GLY A 12 -21.96 5.84 -0.79
C GLY A 12 -23.16 4.91 -0.53
N PRO A 13 -23.06 3.60 -0.87
CA PRO A 13 -21.86 2.87 -1.29
C PRO A 13 -21.38 3.20 -2.71
N GLN A 14 -22.21 3.87 -3.51
CA GLN A 14 -21.83 4.36 -4.84
C GLN A 14 -21.62 5.87 -4.79
N HIS A 15 -20.37 6.31 -4.68
CA HIS A 15 -19.98 7.71 -4.76
C HIS A 15 -18.59 7.81 -5.42
N PRO A 16 -18.32 8.80 -6.30
CA PRO A 16 -17.02 8.91 -6.98
C PRO A 16 -15.83 8.93 -6.01
N SER A 17 -15.94 9.72 -4.95
CA SER A 17 -14.86 9.93 -3.97
C SER A 17 -14.75 8.88 -2.86
N THR A 18 -15.50 7.78 -2.95
CA THR A 18 -15.33 6.63 -2.03
C THR A 18 -14.44 5.54 -2.62
N HIS A 19 -13.92 5.73 -3.85
CA HIS A 19 -12.99 4.83 -4.57
C HIS A 19 -13.35 3.36 -4.48
N GLY A 20 -14.63 3.06 -4.74
CA GLY A 20 -15.22 1.73 -4.68
C GLY A 20 -16.49 1.70 -3.83
N VAL A 21 -16.80 0.53 -3.29
CA VAL A 21 -18.05 0.26 -2.54
C VAL A 21 -17.88 0.53 -1.04
N PHE A 22 -17.87 1.80 -0.65
CA PHE A 22 -17.77 2.20 0.76
C PHE A 22 -18.92 3.12 1.14
N ARG A 23 -19.60 2.79 2.25
CA ARG A 23 -20.70 3.58 2.77
C ARG A 23 -20.28 4.21 4.09
N LEU A 24 -20.43 5.52 4.19
CA LEU A 24 -20.23 6.28 5.41
C LEU A 24 -21.56 6.92 5.80
N VAL A 25 -22.08 6.53 6.96
CA VAL A 25 -23.28 7.16 7.53
C VAL A 25 -22.82 8.32 8.39
N VAL A 26 -23.13 9.55 7.97
CA VAL A 26 -22.77 10.75 8.72
C VAL A 26 -24.00 11.39 9.33
N LYS A 27 -23.89 11.77 10.59
CA LYS A 27 -24.88 12.59 11.29
C LYS A 27 -24.37 14.02 11.31
N ILE A 28 -25.12 14.93 10.70
CA ILE A 28 -24.70 16.32 10.54
C ILE A 28 -25.69 17.28 11.18
N ASP A 29 -25.17 18.43 11.59
CA ASP A 29 -25.89 19.58 12.14
C ASP A 29 -25.46 20.81 11.34
N GLY A 30 -26.31 21.22 10.38
CA GLY A 30 -25.88 22.11 9.30
C GLY A 30 -24.78 21.45 8.47
N GLU A 31 -23.62 22.09 8.40
CA GLU A 31 -22.44 21.56 7.69
C GLU A 31 -21.47 20.78 8.59
N MET A 32 -21.71 20.75 9.91
CA MET A 32 -20.79 20.16 10.88
C MET A 32 -21.13 18.70 11.13
N ILE A 33 -20.14 17.83 11.03
CA ILE A 33 -20.28 16.39 11.31
C ILE A 33 -20.27 16.17 12.83
N LYS A 34 -21.30 15.51 13.36
CA LYS A 34 -21.40 15.13 14.78
C LYS A 34 -20.93 13.70 15.04
N GLU A 35 -21.21 12.82 14.08
CA GLU A 35 -20.87 11.40 14.14
C GLU A 35 -20.67 10.88 12.71
N ALA A 36 -19.73 9.95 12.54
CA ALA A 36 -19.48 9.29 11.27
C ALA A 36 -19.25 7.80 11.52
N THR A 37 -20.02 6.96 10.83
CA THR A 37 -20.01 5.50 11.01
C THR A 37 -19.68 4.83 9.68
N PRO A 38 -18.43 4.34 9.51
CA PRO A 38 -18.02 3.54 8.38
C PRO A 38 -18.79 2.22 8.35
N VAL A 39 -19.45 1.92 7.24
CA VAL A 39 -20.08 0.64 6.96
C VAL A 39 -19.26 -0.06 5.89
N ILE A 40 -18.57 -1.10 6.31
CA ILE A 40 -17.64 -1.91 5.51
C ILE A 40 -18.23 -3.30 5.24
N GLY A 41 -17.54 -4.11 4.44
CA GLY A 41 -17.91 -5.49 4.12
C GLY A 41 -18.62 -5.67 2.77
N TYR A 42 -18.84 -4.60 2.01
CA TYR A 42 -19.46 -4.66 0.69
C TYR A 42 -18.60 -5.42 -0.33
N LEU A 43 -17.28 -5.46 -0.13
CA LEU A 43 -16.33 -6.21 -0.96
C LEU A 43 -15.77 -7.46 -0.25
N HIS A 44 -16.44 -7.94 0.80
CA HIS A 44 -16.01 -9.13 1.53
C HIS A 44 -16.22 -10.38 0.67
N ARG A 45 -15.15 -11.14 0.46
CA ARG A 45 -15.15 -12.33 -0.41
C ARG A 45 -14.78 -13.61 0.32
N GLY A 46 -14.57 -13.54 1.63
CA GLY A 46 -14.14 -14.68 2.44
C GLY A 46 -12.77 -15.22 2.00
N THR A 47 -11.84 -14.34 1.58
CA THR A 47 -10.54 -14.76 1.00
C THR A 47 -9.77 -15.66 1.94
N GLU A 48 -9.75 -15.31 3.23
CA GLU A 48 -9.09 -16.12 4.27
C GLU A 48 -9.75 -17.49 4.44
N LYS A 49 -11.07 -17.60 4.24
CA LYS A 49 -11.79 -18.88 4.29
C LYS A 49 -11.54 -19.73 3.04
N LEU A 50 -11.46 -19.10 1.87
CA LEU A 50 -11.07 -19.79 0.63
C LEU A 50 -9.65 -20.33 0.74
N ALA A 51 -8.73 -19.56 1.32
CA ALA A 51 -7.33 -19.94 1.52
C ALA A 51 -7.16 -21.25 2.32
N GLU A 52 -8.03 -21.55 3.28
CA GLU A 52 -8.00 -22.81 4.06
C GLU A 52 -8.22 -24.07 3.20
N ASN A 53 -8.79 -23.94 1.99
CA ASN A 53 -9.02 -25.04 1.05
C ASN A 53 -8.09 -24.99 -0.17
N LEU A 54 -7.09 -24.10 -0.18
CA LEU A 54 -6.18 -23.89 -1.28
C LEU A 54 -4.75 -24.22 -0.87
N GLN A 55 -3.96 -24.71 -1.83
CA GLN A 55 -2.53 -24.90 -1.59
C GLN A 55 -1.84 -23.54 -1.47
N TYR A 56 -0.73 -23.46 -0.73
CA TYR A 56 0.01 -22.20 -0.55
C TYR A 56 0.25 -21.41 -1.85
N THR A 57 0.61 -22.10 -2.93
CA THR A 57 0.84 -21.48 -4.26
C THR A 57 -0.45 -20.99 -4.92
N GLN A 58 -1.60 -21.60 -4.63
CA GLN A 58 -2.92 -21.20 -5.14
C GLN A 58 -3.51 -20.01 -4.38
N ILE A 59 -2.96 -19.66 -3.20
CA ILE A 59 -3.37 -18.50 -2.40
C ILE A 59 -2.79 -17.21 -2.99
N ILE A 60 -1.59 -17.26 -3.57
CA ILE A 60 -0.86 -16.08 -4.10
C ILE A 60 -1.74 -15.19 -5.00
N PRO A 61 -2.48 -15.70 -6.00
CA PRO A 61 -3.33 -14.85 -6.85
C PRO A 61 -4.46 -14.14 -6.10
N TYR A 62 -4.88 -14.64 -4.93
CA TYR A 62 -5.90 -13.95 -4.13
C TYR A 62 -5.34 -12.72 -3.44
N THR A 63 -4.05 -12.72 -3.08
CA THR A 63 -3.43 -11.56 -2.44
C THR A 63 -3.23 -10.40 -3.41
N ASP A 64 -3.06 -10.66 -4.72
CA ASP A 64 -3.10 -9.62 -5.78
C ASP A 64 -4.37 -8.75 -5.70
N ARG A 65 -5.47 -9.33 -5.20
CA ARG A 65 -6.80 -8.72 -5.18
C ARG A 65 -7.16 -8.12 -3.83
N MET A 66 -6.29 -8.25 -2.82
CA MET A 66 -6.47 -7.57 -1.53
C MET A 66 -6.23 -6.08 -1.76
N ASP A 67 -4.98 -5.69 -1.97
CA ASP A 67 -4.65 -4.37 -2.50
C ASP A 67 -4.20 -4.48 -3.96
N TYR A 68 -5.14 -4.18 -4.86
CA TYR A 68 -4.94 -4.23 -6.31
C TYR A 68 -4.02 -3.11 -6.84
N LEU A 69 -3.59 -2.18 -6.01
CA LEU A 69 -2.62 -1.14 -6.35
C LEU A 69 -1.18 -1.56 -6.01
N SER A 70 -0.98 -2.49 -5.06
CA SER A 70 0.33 -3.00 -4.65
C SER A 70 0.39 -4.54 -4.66
N ALA A 71 -0.10 -5.14 -5.74
CA ALA A 71 -0.23 -6.59 -5.89
C ALA A 71 1.09 -7.37 -5.66
N MET A 72 2.24 -6.85 -6.13
CA MET A 72 3.57 -7.48 -5.90
C MET A 72 3.91 -7.62 -4.42
N THR A 73 3.71 -6.56 -3.63
CA THR A 73 3.95 -6.56 -2.18
C THR A 73 2.99 -7.51 -1.46
N ASN A 74 1.72 -7.55 -1.88
CA ASN A 74 0.73 -8.46 -1.32
C ASN A 74 1.01 -9.93 -1.66
N ASN A 75 1.57 -10.23 -2.83
CA ASN A 75 2.09 -11.57 -3.12
C ASN A 75 3.27 -11.92 -2.22
N TYR A 76 4.16 -10.96 -2.00
CA TYR A 76 5.36 -11.19 -1.21
C TYR A 76 5.03 -11.55 0.25
N VAL A 77 4.06 -10.91 0.91
CA VAL A 77 3.80 -11.18 2.35
C VAL A 77 3.45 -12.65 2.63
N ILE A 78 2.64 -13.29 1.77
CA ILE A 78 2.26 -14.70 1.94
C ILE A 78 3.43 -15.63 1.58
N VAL A 79 4.20 -15.26 0.55
CA VAL A 79 5.39 -16.01 0.13
C VAL A 79 6.44 -15.97 1.24
N HIS A 80 6.73 -14.80 1.78
CA HIS A 80 7.67 -14.57 2.88
C HIS A 80 7.25 -15.32 4.14
N ALA A 81 5.96 -15.37 4.46
CA ALA A 81 5.45 -16.15 5.59
C ALA A 81 5.77 -17.64 5.45
N VAL A 82 5.53 -18.20 4.26
CA VAL A 82 5.81 -19.62 3.98
C VAL A 82 7.30 -19.89 3.94
N GLU A 83 8.10 -18.99 3.35
CA GLU A 83 9.56 -19.10 3.31
C GLU A 83 10.18 -19.08 4.71
N THR A 84 9.69 -18.19 5.58
CA THR A 84 10.11 -18.10 6.98
C THR A 84 9.77 -19.38 7.73
N MET A 85 8.56 -19.94 7.54
CA MET A 85 8.20 -21.22 8.16
C MET A 85 9.07 -22.37 7.67
N MET A 86 9.50 -22.35 6.41
CA MET A 86 10.29 -23.42 5.79
C MET A 86 11.80 -23.23 5.94
N ASP A 87 12.25 -22.11 6.54
CA ASP A 87 13.67 -21.74 6.68
C ASP A 87 14.41 -21.79 5.35
N LEU A 88 13.83 -21.13 4.33
CA LEU A 88 14.37 -21.14 2.97
C LEU A 88 15.35 -19.99 2.74
N GLU A 89 16.55 -20.33 2.27
CA GLU A 89 17.47 -19.36 1.67
C GLU A 89 17.07 -19.08 0.22
N ILE A 90 16.82 -17.81 -0.08
CA ILE A 90 16.38 -17.36 -1.39
C ILE A 90 17.61 -16.89 -2.18
N PRO A 91 17.71 -17.24 -3.48
CA PRO A 91 18.77 -16.74 -4.33
C PRO A 91 18.83 -15.21 -4.38
N GLU A 92 20.04 -14.67 -4.36
CA GLU A 92 20.29 -13.23 -4.36
C GLU A 92 19.61 -12.50 -5.52
N ARG A 93 19.74 -13.02 -6.75
CA ARG A 93 19.07 -12.43 -7.93
C ARG A 93 17.55 -12.36 -7.76
N ALA A 94 16.94 -13.37 -7.15
CA ALA A 94 15.50 -13.36 -6.89
C ALA A 94 15.10 -12.28 -5.86
N GLU A 95 15.93 -12.05 -4.84
CA GLU A 95 15.70 -10.98 -3.86
C GLU A 95 15.77 -9.59 -4.51
N TYR A 96 16.77 -9.32 -5.38
CA TYR A 96 16.81 -8.06 -6.13
C TYR A 96 15.58 -7.87 -7.03
N LEU A 97 15.14 -8.90 -7.75
CA LEU A 97 13.92 -8.84 -8.56
C LEU A 97 12.65 -8.59 -7.72
N ARG A 98 12.59 -9.15 -6.50
CA ARG A 98 11.50 -8.88 -5.54
C ARG A 98 11.50 -7.44 -5.10
N ILE A 99 12.65 -6.90 -4.69
CA ILE A 99 12.79 -5.50 -4.28
C ILE A 99 12.38 -4.56 -5.42
N LEU A 100 12.94 -4.75 -6.62
CA LEU A 100 12.62 -3.91 -7.77
C LEU A 100 11.13 -3.93 -8.10
N SER A 101 10.50 -5.12 -8.12
CA SER A 101 9.07 -5.23 -8.41
C SER A 101 8.17 -4.66 -7.31
N MET A 102 8.57 -4.76 -6.04
CA MET A 102 7.83 -4.17 -4.92
C MET A 102 7.95 -2.64 -4.89
N GLU A 103 9.14 -2.08 -5.09
CA GLU A 103 9.37 -0.63 -5.03
C GLU A 103 8.83 0.09 -6.28
N LEU A 104 8.94 -0.52 -7.47
CA LEU A 104 8.18 -0.05 -8.64
C LEU A 104 6.67 -0.07 -8.36
N GLY A 105 6.16 -1.15 -7.75
CA GLY A 105 4.77 -1.24 -7.31
C GLY A 105 4.37 -0.16 -6.29
N ARG A 106 5.27 0.20 -5.36
CA ARG A 106 5.07 1.27 -4.38
C ARG A 106 4.94 2.63 -5.03
N ILE A 107 5.84 2.95 -5.97
CA ILE A 107 5.77 4.19 -6.75
C ILE A 107 4.46 4.24 -7.54
N ALA A 108 4.13 3.19 -8.29
CA ALA A 108 2.88 3.11 -9.07
C ALA A 108 1.63 3.28 -8.18
N SER A 109 1.67 2.72 -6.98
CA SER A 109 0.62 2.85 -5.99
C SER A 109 0.46 4.29 -5.47
N HIS A 110 1.55 4.95 -5.09
CA HIS A 110 1.50 6.34 -4.63
C HIS A 110 1.07 7.31 -5.74
N LEU A 111 1.41 7.02 -7.01
CA LEU A 111 0.92 7.80 -8.15
C LEU A 111 -0.60 7.71 -8.31
N VAL A 112 -1.20 6.52 -8.13
CA VAL A 112 -2.67 6.42 -8.13
C VAL A 112 -3.25 7.25 -7.01
N TRP A 113 -2.75 7.09 -5.78
CA TRP A 113 -3.22 7.85 -4.64
C TRP A 113 -3.09 9.36 -4.88
N PHE A 114 -1.93 9.84 -5.33
CA PHE A 114 -1.70 11.26 -5.64
C PHE A 114 -2.70 11.77 -6.67
N GLY A 115 -2.88 11.05 -7.77
CA GLY A 115 -3.80 11.42 -8.83
C GLY A 115 -5.26 11.45 -8.36
N THR A 116 -5.72 10.40 -7.68
CA THR A 116 -7.13 10.30 -7.24
C THR A 116 -7.43 11.23 -6.07
N TYR A 117 -6.47 11.43 -5.17
CA TYR A 117 -6.59 12.38 -4.06
C TYR A 117 -6.79 13.81 -4.57
N LEU A 118 -6.02 14.20 -5.59
CA LEU A 118 -6.16 15.51 -6.21
C LEU A 118 -7.46 15.63 -7.03
N LEU A 119 -7.85 14.58 -7.74
CA LEU A 119 -9.11 14.54 -8.47
C LEU A 119 -10.30 14.80 -7.55
N ASP A 120 -10.31 14.15 -6.39
CA ASP A 120 -11.37 14.23 -5.38
C ASP A 120 -11.53 15.62 -4.76
N ILE A 121 -10.45 16.39 -4.69
CA ILE A 121 -10.49 17.77 -4.19
C ILE A 121 -10.66 18.80 -5.32
N GLY A 122 -10.76 18.35 -6.58
CA GLY A 122 -11.13 19.16 -7.75
C GLY A 122 -10.03 19.36 -8.81
N ALA A 123 -8.82 18.81 -8.63
CA ALA A 123 -7.70 18.98 -9.55
C ALA A 123 -7.58 17.80 -10.54
N VAL A 124 -8.04 18.00 -11.78
CA VAL A 124 -8.16 16.93 -12.78
C VAL A 124 -6.85 16.63 -13.52
N SER A 125 -6.07 17.64 -13.90
CA SER A 125 -4.86 17.44 -14.73
C SER A 125 -3.79 16.54 -14.08
N PRO A 126 -3.45 16.70 -12.78
CA PRO A 126 -2.46 15.83 -12.12
C PRO A 126 -2.80 14.34 -12.17
N PHE A 127 -4.09 13.99 -12.15
CA PHE A 127 -4.55 12.60 -12.28
C PHE A 127 -4.10 11.98 -13.61
N LEU A 128 -4.25 12.70 -14.73
CA LEU A 128 -3.86 12.21 -16.05
C LEU A 128 -2.34 12.05 -16.17
N TYR A 129 -1.57 12.96 -15.57
CA TYR A 129 -0.10 12.86 -15.54
C TYR A 129 0.32 11.65 -14.71
N ALA A 130 -0.14 11.55 -13.46
CA ALA A 130 0.17 10.42 -12.59
C ALA A 130 -0.15 9.06 -13.24
N PHE A 131 -1.24 8.97 -14.01
CA PHE A 131 -1.58 7.75 -14.76
C PHE A 131 -0.67 7.47 -15.96
N ARG A 132 -0.15 8.50 -16.64
CA ARG A 132 0.86 8.34 -17.70
C ARG A 132 2.16 7.77 -17.13
N GLU A 133 2.66 8.32 -16.04
CA GLU A 133 3.86 7.83 -15.37
C GLU A 133 3.65 6.42 -14.78
N ARG A 134 2.49 6.18 -14.16
CA ARG A 134 2.11 4.84 -13.70
C ARG A 134 2.14 3.82 -14.83
N GLU A 135 1.67 4.19 -16.01
CA GLU A 135 1.60 3.27 -17.15
C GLU A 135 2.98 2.79 -17.62
N VAL A 136 4.01 3.64 -17.50
CA VAL A 136 5.41 3.23 -17.74
C VAL A 136 5.81 2.11 -16.77
N ILE A 137 5.51 2.26 -15.48
CA ILE A 137 5.79 1.24 -14.46
C ILE A 137 5.00 -0.05 -14.72
N ILE A 138 3.72 0.07 -15.06
CA ILE A 138 2.88 -1.10 -15.35
C ILE A 138 3.40 -1.86 -16.57
N ASN A 139 3.96 -1.18 -17.58
CA ASN A 139 4.61 -1.84 -18.70
C ASN A 139 5.87 -2.61 -18.26
N LEU A 140 6.71 -2.03 -17.40
CA LEU A 140 7.88 -2.71 -16.83
C LEU A 140 7.48 -3.96 -16.03
N LEU A 141 6.43 -3.87 -15.20
CA LEU A 141 5.93 -5.01 -14.42
C LEU A 141 5.24 -6.07 -15.31
N ASN A 142 4.60 -5.65 -16.40
CA ASN A 142 4.02 -6.54 -17.39
C ASN A 142 5.08 -7.30 -18.18
N GLU A 143 6.22 -6.68 -18.50
CA GLU A 143 7.36 -7.38 -19.12
C GLU A 143 7.89 -8.52 -18.21
N LEU A 144 7.88 -8.33 -16.89
CA LEU A 144 8.28 -9.38 -15.93
C LEU A 144 7.26 -10.51 -15.77
N SER A 145 5.96 -10.18 -15.82
CA SER A 145 4.89 -11.07 -15.32
C SER A 145 3.84 -11.47 -16.36
N GLY A 146 3.83 -10.84 -17.53
CA GLY A 146 2.82 -11.03 -18.57
C GLY A 146 1.40 -10.56 -18.17
N ALA A 147 1.26 -9.81 -17.08
CA ALA A 147 -0.01 -9.24 -16.63
C ALA A 147 0.18 -7.77 -16.20
N ARG A 148 -0.92 -7.02 -16.15
CA ARG A 148 -0.90 -5.56 -15.95
C ARG A 148 -1.45 -5.08 -14.59
N LEU A 149 -2.01 -5.98 -13.79
CA LEU A 149 -2.61 -5.63 -12.49
C LEU A 149 -2.44 -6.78 -11.50
N THR A 150 -2.98 -7.96 -11.82
CA THR A 150 -2.80 -9.17 -11.04
C THR A 150 -1.56 -9.92 -11.54
N PHE A 151 -0.39 -9.48 -11.10
CA PHE A 151 0.89 -9.91 -11.65
C PHE A 151 1.22 -11.36 -11.33
N ASN A 152 0.86 -11.85 -10.14
CA ASN A 152 1.11 -13.24 -9.73
C ASN A 152 2.56 -13.69 -10.03
N TYR A 153 3.53 -12.84 -9.68
CA TYR A 153 4.95 -13.00 -10.03
C TYR A 153 5.77 -13.66 -8.91
N MET A 154 5.50 -13.32 -7.65
CA MET A 154 6.24 -13.87 -6.50
C MET A 154 5.92 -15.36 -6.33
N ARG A 155 6.92 -16.16 -5.96
CA ARG A 155 6.77 -17.59 -5.70
C ARG A 155 7.49 -17.98 -4.42
N VAL A 156 6.97 -18.98 -3.71
CA VAL A 156 7.71 -19.59 -2.60
C VAL A 156 9.02 -20.17 -3.14
N GLY A 157 10.14 -19.65 -2.66
CA GLY A 157 11.50 -19.95 -3.12
C GLY A 157 12.11 -18.91 -4.06
N GLY A 158 11.39 -17.88 -4.50
CA GLY A 158 11.96 -16.85 -5.40
C GLY A 158 10.92 -16.13 -6.26
N VAL A 159 11.16 -16.10 -7.57
CA VAL A 159 10.28 -15.44 -8.55
C VAL A 159 9.94 -16.39 -9.70
N LYS A 160 8.84 -16.11 -10.40
CA LYS A 160 8.32 -17.02 -11.44
C LYS A 160 9.19 -17.04 -12.71
N TRP A 161 9.68 -15.89 -13.14
CA TRP A 161 10.47 -15.71 -14.34
C TRP A 161 11.59 -14.72 -14.09
N ASP A 162 12.68 -14.86 -14.84
CA ASP A 162 13.77 -13.89 -14.79
C ASP A 162 13.39 -12.61 -15.55
N ALA A 163 14.10 -11.52 -15.29
CA ALA A 163 13.99 -10.29 -16.07
C ALA A 163 14.36 -10.54 -17.54
N PRO A 164 13.54 -10.08 -18.51
CA PRO A 164 13.88 -10.19 -19.91
C PRO A 164 15.08 -9.31 -20.27
N GLU A 165 15.69 -9.58 -21.43
CA GLU A 165 16.86 -8.84 -21.89
C GLU A 165 16.60 -7.32 -21.97
N GLY A 166 17.57 -6.54 -21.46
CA GLY A 166 17.50 -5.09 -21.37
C GLY A 166 16.45 -4.53 -20.38
N TRP A 167 15.77 -5.38 -19.61
CA TRP A 167 14.75 -4.89 -18.65
C TRP A 167 15.37 -4.05 -17.54
N VAL A 168 16.49 -4.50 -16.98
CA VAL A 168 17.23 -3.77 -15.92
C VAL A 168 17.67 -2.39 -16.43
N ASP A 169 18.09 -2.29 -17.70
CA ASP A 169 18.46 -1.02 -18.31
C ASP A 169 17.27 -0.07 -18.46
N ARG A 170 16.10 -0.58 -18.88
CA ARG A 170 14.86 0.21 -18.93
C ARG A 170 14.41 0.70 -17.54
N VAL A 171 14.59 -0.11 -16.50
CA VAL A 171 14.35 0.33 -15.12
C VAL A 171 15.35 1.42 -14.72
N ARG A 172 16.62 1.30 -15.11
CA ARG A 172 17.65 2.34 -14.89
C ARG A 172 17.25 3.67 -15.54
N GLU A 173 16.75 3.64 -16.77
CA GLU A 173 16.29 4.83 -17.50
C GLU A 173 15.01 5.43 -16.91
N PHE A 174 14.16 4.61 -16.29
CA PHE A 174 12.94 5.08 -15.65
C PHE A 174 13.21 5.98 -14.44
N VAL A 175 14.24 5.71 -13.63
CA VAL A 175 14.57 6.46 -12.43
C VAL A 175 14.74 7.98 -12.68
N PRO A 176 15.66 8.44 -13.57
CA PRO A 176 15.83 9.86 -13.84
C PRO A 176 14.60 10.49 -14.51
N TYR A 177 13.90 9.73 -15.36
CA TYR A 177 12.64 10.19 -15.95
C TYR A 177 11.58 10.49 -14.88
N MET A 178 11.38 9.58 -13.93
CA MET A 178 10.39 9.75 -12.86
C MET A 178 10.76 10.88 -11.91
N ARG A 179 12.05 11.04 -11.55
CA ARG A 179 12.52 12.19 -10.75
C ARG A 179 12.18 13.52 -11.41
N GLU A 180 12.33 13.62 -12.72
CA GLU A 180 11.95 14.83 -13.46
C GLU A 180 10.44 15.08 -13.44
N GLN A 181 9.61 14.04 -13.58
CA GLN A 181 8.15 14.20 -13.46
C GLN A 181 7.75 14.60 -12.03
N LEU A 182 8.41 14.05 -11.01
CA LEU A 182 8.14 14.36 -9.61
C LEU A 182 8.39 15.84 -9.29
N LYS A 183 9.47 16.45 -9.83
CA LYS A 183 9.68 17.90 -9.74
C LYS A 183 8.51 18.69 -10.33
N GLY A 184 8.05 18.31 -11.53
CA GLY A 184 6.89 18.92 -12.16
C GLY A 184 5.61 18.81 -11.32
N TYR A 185 5.43 17.70 -10.58
CA TYR A 185 4.31 17.55 -9.65
C TYR A 185 4.42 18.49 -8.45
N HIS A 186 5.63 18.66 -7.89
CA HIS A 186 5.86 19.61 -6.82
C HIS A 186 5.59 21.05 -7.25
N ASP A 187 6.04 21.43 -8.45
CA ASP A 187 5.81 22.76 -9.03
C ASP A 187 4.31 23.03 -9.26
N LEU A 188 3.57 22.03 -9.73
CA LEU A 188 2.15 22.17 -10.03
C LEU A 188 1.25 22.16 -8.78
N VAL A 189 1.58 21.34 -7.79
CA VAL A 189 0.67 20.99 -6.69
C VAL A 189 1.19 21.44 -5.33
N SER A 190 2.43 21.08 -4.97
CA SER A 190 2.90 21.26 -3.58
C SER A 190 2.98 22.73 -3.15
N GLY A 191 3.26 23.64 -4.08
CA GLY A 191 3.27 25.09 -3.84
C GLY A 191 1.92 25.80 -4.03
N ASN A 192 0.87 25.08 -4.44
CA ASN A 192 -0.40 25.69 -4.81
C ASN A 192 -1.21 26.11 -3.57
N GLU A 193 -1.53 27.41 -3.45
CA GLU A 193 -2.25 27.96 -2.30
C GLU A 193 -3.65 27.35 -2.09
N ILE A 194 -4.38 27.05 -3.18
CA ILE A 194 -5.71 26.43 -3.11
C ILE A 194 -5.57 25.03 -2.51
N PHE A 195 -4.58 24.26 -2.97
CA PHE A 195 -4.32 22.94 -2.42
C PHE A 195 -3.96 23.01 -0.94
N LEU A 196 -2.99 23.85 -0.58
CA LEU A 196 -2.54 24.03 0.80
C LEU A 196 -3.68 24.39 1.75
N ASN A 197 -4.58 25.31 1.34
CA ASN A 197 -5.76 25.69 2.12
C ASN A 197 -6.76 24.54 2.32
N ARG A 198 -6.75 23.53 1.45
CA ARG A 198 -7.64 22.36 1.55
C ARG A 198 -7.09 21.25 2.43
N VAL A 199 -5.77 21.16 2.63
CA VAL A 199 -5.13 20.01 3.28
C VAL A 199 -4.35 20.34 4.56
N LYS A 200 -3.89 21.59 4.73
CA LYS A 200 -3.25 22.01 5.98
C LYS A 200 -4.28 22.11 7.09
N ASP A 201 -3.91 21.60 8.27
CA ASP A 201 -4.74 21.60 9.49
C ASP A 201 -6.04 20.76 9.39
N VAL A 202 -6.25 20.03 8.30
CA VAL A 202 -7.44 19.19 8.08
C VAL A 202 -7.19 17.74 8.50
N GLY A 203 -8.08 17.17 9.31
CA GLY A 203 -8.01 15.77 9.74
C GLY A 203 -6.75 15.49 10.56
N THR A 204 -6.47 16.36 11.53
CA THR A 204 -5.31 16.32 12.41
C THR A 204 -5.50 15.28 13.53
N TYR A 205 -4.44 14.53 13.85
CA TYR A 205 -4.40 13.64 15.02
C TYR A 205 -3.01 13.59 15.64
N THR A 206 -2.97 13.18 16.90
CA THR A 206 -1.73 13.13 17.69
C THR A 206 -0.95 11.84 17.46
N ARG A 207 0.30 11.82 17.90
CA ARG A 207 1.11 10.60 17.94
C ARG A 207 0.46 9.52 18.80
N GLU A 208 -0.12 9.91 19.93
CA GLU A 208 -0.80 9.01 20.86
C GLU A 208 -2.01 8.36 20.18
N ASP A 209 -2.81 9.15 19.45
CA ASP A 209 -3.92 8.63 18.64
C ASP A 209 -3.42 7.63 17.59
N ALA A 210 -2.33 7.94 16.90
CA ALA A 210 -1.78 7.06 15.87
C ALA A 210 -1.39 5.69 16.44
N LEU A 211 -0.79 5.67 17.63
CA LEU A 211 -0.40 4.45 18.32
C LEU A 211 -1.62 3.69 18.87
N GLU A 212 -2.59 4.38 19.47
CA GLU A 212 -3.80 3.77 20.04
C GLU A 212 -4.66 3.09 18.96
N TYR A 213 -4.79 3.71 17.80
CA TYR A 213 -5.49 3.14 16.64
C TYR A 213 -4.65 2.15 15.84
N ALA A 214 -3.41 1.87 16.27
CA ALA A 214 -2.45 0.99 15.58
C ALA A 214 -2.26 1.35 14.09
N LEU A 215 -2.21 2.66 13.80
CA LEU A 215 -1.92 3.17 12.46
C LEU A 215 -0.52 2.74 12.02
N SER A 216 -0.32 2.62 10.71
CA SER A 216 0.99 2.27 10.15
C SER A 216 1.25 2.98 8.82
N GLY A 217 2.48 2.91 8.32
CA GLY A 217 2.87 3.60 7.09
C GLY A 217 2.88 5.11 7.24
N ALA A 218 2.54 5.80 6.15
CA ALA A 218 2.44 7.26 6.11
C ALA A 218 1.47 7.83 7.17
N ASN A 219 0.43 7.09 7.56
CA ASN A 219 -0.50 7.50 8.63
C ASN A 219 0.15 7.48 10.03
N LEU A 220 1.14 6.63 10.26
CA LEU A 220 1.92 6.66 11.50
C LEU A 220 3.02 7.73 11.42
N ARG A 221 3.80 7.70 10.33
CA ARG A 221 4.97 8.57 10.12
C ARG A 221 4.62 10.05 10.05
N CYS A 222 3.40 10.42 9.67
CA CYS A 222 2.96 11.82 9.64
C CYS A 222 2.79 12.47 11.03
N THR A 223 2.93 11.71 12.12
CA THR A 223 2.85 12.18 13.52
C THR A 223 4.20 12.19 14.26
N GLY A 224 5.30 11.92 13.55
CA GLY A 224 6.67 12.05 14.05
C GLY A 224 7.23 10.74 14.57
N VAL A 225 6.49 9.63 14.40
CA VAL A 225 6.97 8.29 14.71
C VAL A 225 7.90 7.84 13.60
N ASP A 226 9.18 7.76 13.92
CA ASP A 226 10.22 7.24 13.05
C ASP A 226 10.21 5.70 13.09
N TRP A 227 9.38 5.11 12.23
CA TRP A 227 9.18 3.66 12.14
C TRP A 227 8.87 3.22 10.71
N ASP A 228 9.66 2.29 10.19
CA ASP A 228 9.46 1.62 8.91
C ASP A 228 10.07 0.21 8.94
N LEU A 229 9.27 -0.82 8.64
CA LEU A 229 9.75 -2.20 8.72
C LEU A 229 10.89 -2.49 7.76
N ARG A 230 11.04 -1.76 6.65
CA ARG A 230 12.17 -1.96 5.73
C ARG A 230 13.51 -1.63 6.37
N ARG A 231 13.54 -0.71 7.35
CA ARG A 231 14.76 -0.28 8.06
C ARG A 231 14.87 -0.93 9.44
N ASP A 232 13.79 -0.89 10.21
CA ASP A 232 13.81 -1.23 11.65
C ASP A 232 13.69 -2.74 11.90
N GLU A 233 13.02 -3.48 11.01
CA GLU A 233 12.90 -4.94 11.03
C GLU A 233 13.04 -5.50 9.60
N PRO A 234 14.24 -5.35 8.98
CA PRO A 234 14.41 -5.60 7.56
C PRO A 234 14.08 -7.05 7.19
N TYR A 235 13.39 -7.20 6.06
CA TYR A 235 13.09 -8.45 5.38
C TYR A 235 13.71 -8.43 3.99
N SER A 236 13.73 -9.57 3.28
CA SER A 236 14.41 -9.65 1.97
C SER A 236 15.87 -9.18 2.13
N ILE A 237 16.30 -8.21 1.31
CA ILE A 237 17.62 -7.58 1.34
C ILE A 237 17.52 -6.07 1.53
N TYR A 238 16.47 -5.56 2.19
CA TYR A 238 16.31 -4.11 2.42
C TYR A 238 17.46 -3.49 3.24
N ASP A 239 18.14 -4.30 4.05
CA ASP A 239 19.32 -3.93 4.86
C ASP A 239 20.53 -3.48 4.04
N ARG A 240 20.53 -3.72 2.73
CA ARG A 240 21.62 -3.36 1.81
C ARG A 240 21.46 -2.01 1.13
N PHE A 241 20.29 -1.37 1.27
CA PHE A 241 19.99 -0.12 0.59
C PHE A 241 19.99 1.05 1.56
N ASP A 242 20.53 2.17 1.12
CA ASP A 242 20.53 3.42 1.86
C ASP A 242 19.31 4.26 1.47
N PHE A 243 18.41 4.52 2.42
CA PHE A 243 17.22 5.35 2.24
C PHE A 243 16.74 5.92 3.57
N ASP A 244 16.04 7.04 3.50
CA ASP A 244 15.54 7.76 4.67
C ASP A 244 14.09 7.38 4.98
N VAL A 245 13.74 7.27 6.27
CA VAL A 245 12.36 7.12 6.70
C VAL A 245 11.72 8.51 6.87
N ILE A 246 10.78 8.84 6.00
CA ILE A 246 10.18 10.17 5.99
C ILE A 246 9.13 10.34 7.08
N THR A 247 9.37 11.28 8.00
CA THR A 247 8.44 11.66 9.05
C THR A 247 8.00 13.12 8.94
N ARG A 248 6.84 13.42 9.52
CA ARG A 248 6.30 14.77 9.76
C ARG A 248 5.65 14.78 11.13
N THR A 249 5.43 15.93 11.75
CA THR A 249 4.99 15.98 13.16
C THR A 249 3.55 16.41 13.36
N LYS A 250 2.92 17.02 12.35
CA LYS A 250 1.64 17.71 12.54
C LYS A 250 0.44 16.78 12.47
N GLY A 251 0.53 15.63 11.79
CA GLY A 251 -0.57 14.65 11.71
C GLY A 251 -1.77 15.09 10.86
N ASP A 252 -1.64 16.15 10.06
CA ASP A 252 -2.69 16.65 9.16
C ASP A 252 -2.61 16.00 7.75
N ALA A 253 -3.60 16.29 6.91
CA ALA A 253 -3.63 15.76 5.54
C ALA A 253 -2.43 16.22 4.70
N TRP A 254 -1.90 17.42 4.95
CA TRP A 254 -0.65 17.90 4.36
C TRP A 254 0.55 17.03 4.75
N SER A 255 0.71 16.70 6.04
CA SER A 255 1.80 15.84 6.53
C SER A 255 1.75 14.45 5.88
N ARG A 256 0.55 13.90 5.71
CA ARG A 256 0.32 12.63 4.99
C ARG A 256 0.67 12.71 3.51
N TYR A 257 0.43 13.86 2.89
CA TYR A 257 0.83 14.11 1.51
C TYR A 257 2.33 14.20 1.35
N GLU A 258 3.02 14.96 2.22
CA GLU A 258 4.47 15.08 2.19
C GLU A 258 5.17 13.73 2.40
N CYS A 259 4.70 12.93 3.37
CA CYS A 259 5.26 11.60 3.60
C CYS A 259 5.19 10.72 2.34
N ARG A 260 4.04 10.66 1.66
CA ARG A 260 3.89 9.81 0.46
C ARG A 260 4.66 10.32 -0.75
N MET A 261 4.70 11.63 -0.96
CA MET A 261 5.46 12.22 -2.07
C MET A 261 6.96 12.03 -1.89
N ALA A 262 7.47 12.21 -0.68
CA ALA A 262 8.88 11.96 -0.39
C ALA A 262 9.22 10.46 -0.40
N GLU A 263 8.28 9.58 0.01
CA GLU A 263 8.48 8.13 -0.08
C GLU A 263 8.67 7.66 -1.53
N ILE A 264 8.10 8.35 -2.53
CA ILE A 264 8.40 8.08 -3.95
C ILE A 264 9.89 8.29 -4.24
N GLU A 265 10.50 9.36 -3.73
CA GLU A 265 11.93 9.64 -3.93
C GLU A 265 12.80 8.58 -3.25
N GLU A 266 12.47 8.17 -2.03
CA GLU A 266 13.20 7.11 -1.32
C GLU A 266 13.06 5.75 -2.03
N SER A 267 11.88 5.46 -2.58
CA SER A 267 11.68 4.28 -3.43
C SER A 267 12.56 4.32 -4.68
N LEU A 268 12.70 5.49 -5.31
CA LEU A 268 13.58 5.69 -6.46
C LEU A 268 15.06 5.49 -6.11
N LYS A 269 15.52 5.94 -4.93
CA LYS A 269 16.87 5.66 -4.43
C LYS A 269 17.13 4.16 -4.26
N ILE A 270 16.16 3.43 -3.72
CA ILE A 270 16.27 1.97 -3.57
C ILE A 270 16.34 1.29 -4.95
N VAL A 271 15.48 1.69 -5.90
CA VAL A 271 15.48 1.15 -7.26
C VAL A 271 16.81 1.41 -7.96
N GLU A 272 17.36 2.62 -7.84
CA GLU A 272 18.66 2.99 -8.41
C GLU A 272 19.79 2.07 -7.88
N GLN A 273 19.89 1.92 -6.56
CA GLN A 273 20.88 1.04 -5.94
C GLN A 273 20.68 -0.44 -6.30
N ALA A 274 19.43 -0.91 -6.34
CA ALA A 274 19.11 -2.28 -6.69
C ALA A 274 19.47 -2.62 -8.15
N VAL A 275 19.29 -1.68 -9.08
CA VAL A 275 19.68 -1.83 -10.49
C VAL A 275 21.19 -1.84 -10.68
N GLU A 276 21.96 -1.17 -9.82
CA GLU A 276 23.43 -1.17 -9.85
C GLU A 276 24.03 -2.44 -9.25
N GLN A 277 23.38 -3.01 -8.23
CA GLN A 277 23.91 -4.13 -7.45
C GLN A 277 23.37 -5.50 -7.88
N ILE A 278 22.31 -5.57 -8.69
CA ILE A 278 21.71 -6.84 -9.11
C ILE A 278 22.73 -7.72 -9.86
N PRO A 279 22.93 -8.99 -9.44
CA PRO A 279 23.82 -9.90 -10.16
C PRO A 279 23.34 -10.17 -11.58
N GLU A 280 24.20 -10.07 -12.59
CA GLU A 280 23.83 -10.27 -14.01
C GLU A 280 23.23 -11.66 -14.29
N GLU A 281 23.80 -12.69 -13.66
CA GLU A 281 23.35 -14.08 -13.76
C GLU A 281 23.10 -14.66 -12.37
N GLY A 282 22.26 -15.68 -12.29
CA GLY A 282 22.04 -16.42 -11.04
C GLY A 282 20.73 -17.19 -11.04
N PRO A 283 20.56 -18.14 -10.10
CA PRO A 283 19.28 -18.79 -9.93
C PRO A 283 18.22 -17.78 -9.46
N ILE A 284 17.00 -17.90 -9.98
CA ILE A 284 15.84 -17.09 -9.58
C ILE A 284 14.87 -17.84 -8.66
N MET A 285 15.19 -19.10 -8.35
CA MET A 285 14.36 -20.01 -7.55
C MET A 285 15.25 -20.91 -6.71
N ALA A 286 14.98 -20.95 -5.42
CA ALA A 286 15.57 -21.88 -4.46
C ALA A 286 15.16 -23.33 -4.78
N LYS A 287 15.90 -24.28 -4.21
CA LYS A 287 15.53 -25.70 -4.30
C LYS A 287 14.32 -26.00 -3.41
N VAL A 288 13.13 -25.82 -3.97
CA VAL A 288 11.86 -26.09 -3.27
C VAL A 288 11.16 -27.34 -3.81
N PRO A 289 10.40 -28.07 -2.97
CA PRO A 289 9.57 -29.18 -3.43
C PRO A 289 8.49 -28.70 -4.42
N LYS A 290 8.09 -29.57 -5.35
CA LYS A 290 6.99 -29.28 -6.29
C LYS A 290 5.66 -28.96 -5.59
N VAL A 291 5.42 -29.61 -4.45
CA VAL A 291 4.27 -29.35 -3.59
C VAL A 291 4.78 -28.73 -2.30
N ILE A 292 4.49 -27.45 -2.12
CA ILE A 292 4.86 -26.71 -0.92
C ILE A 292 4.04 -27.20 0.26
N LYS A 293 4.73 -27.57 1.34
CA LYS A 293 4.14 -27.96 2.62
C LYS A 293 4.92 -27.24 3.72
N ALA A 294 4.35 -26.18 4.27
CA ALA A 294 4.95 -25.53 5.42
C ALA A 294 4.95 -26.49 6.62
N PRO A 295 6.03 -26.56 7.42
CA PRO A 295 6.08 -27.45 8.58
C PRO A 295 4.97 -27.12 9.59
N LYS A 296 4.67 -28.08 10.48
CA LYS A 296 3.66 -27.86 11.53
C LYS A 296 4.14 -26.77 12.48
N GLY A 297 3.32 -25.74 12.69
CA GLY A 297 3.67 -24.60 13.52
C GLY A 297 2.88 -23.36 13.15
N GLU A 298 3.24 -22.25 13.78
CA GLU A 298 2.65 -20.94 13.56
C GLU A 298 3.76 -19.94 13.22
N ALA A 299 3.47 -19.02 12.30
CA ALA A 299 4.35 -17.89 12.01
C ALA A 299 3.52 -16.64 11.77
N TYR A 300 4.06 -15.49 12.19
CA TYR A 300 3.57 -14.18 11.83
C TYR A 300 4.73 -13.37 11.27
N VAL A 301 4.61 -12.97 10.02
CA VAL A 301 5.58 -12.07 9.37
C VAL A 301 4.91 -10.75 9.05
N ARG A 302 5.72 -9.71 8.91
CA ARG A 302 5.27 -8.35 8.59
C ARG A 302 6.18 -7.76 7.54
N ILE A 303 5.60 -6.97 6.65
CA ILE A 303 6.34 -6.17 5.66
C ILE A 303 5.72 -4.79 5.55
N GLU A 304 6.44 -3.82 4.99
CA GLU A 304 5.92 -2.47 4.78
C GLU A 304 5.26 -2.39 3.39
N SER A 305 3.93 -2.31 3.33
CA SER A 305 3.22 -1.98 2.09
C SER A 305 3.16 -0.46 1.88
N PRO A 306 2.76 0.03 0.69
CA PRO A 306 2.57 1.46 0.47
C PRO A 306 1.50 2.11 1.39
N ARG A 307 0.61 1.32 1.98
CA ARG A 307 -0.40 1.79 2.96
C ARG A 307 0.04 1.61 4.42
N GLY A 308 1.17 0.95 4.66
CA GLY A 308 1.70 0.63 5.99
C GLY A 308 1.94 -0.85 6.19
N GLU A 309 2.10 -1.27 7.44
CA GLU A 309 2.45 -2.64 7.79
C GLU A 309 1.35 -3.62 7.32
N ILE A 310 1.72 -4.55 6.45
CA ILE A 310 0.90 -5.71 6.09
C ILE A 310 1.50 -6.94 6.73
N GLY A 311 0.67 -7.70 7.45
CA GLY A 311 1.09 -8.89 8.18
C GLY A 311 0.41 -10.14 7.66
N CYS A 312 1.09 -11.28 7.74
CA CYS A 312 0.54 -12.58 7.41
C CYS A 312 0.82 -13.56 8.56
N TYR A 313 -0.25 -14.03 9.18
CA TYR A 313 -0.26 -15.11 10.15
C TYR A 313 -0.67 -16.41 9.47
N ILE A 314 0.10 -17.48 9.68
CA ILE A 314 -0.21 -18.83 9.19
C ILE A 314 -0.14 -19.79 10.38
N ASN A 315 -1.17 -20.63 10.52
CA ASN A 315 -1.09 -21.88 11.28
C ASN A 315 -1.08 -23.05 10.28
N SER A 316 -0.01 -23.84 10.29
CA SER A 316 0.16 -25.02 9.45
C SER A 316 0.09 -26.30 10.26
N GLN A 317 -0.53 -27.33 9.67
CA GLN A 317 -0.56 -28.69 10.21
C GLN A 317 0.36 -29.64 9.43
N GLY A 318 1.38 -29.10 8.73
CA GLY A 318 2.30 -29.89 7.89
C GLY A 318 1.68 -30.33 6.55
N LYS A 319 0.57 -29.71 6.14
CA LYS A 319 -0.16 -30.00 4.90
C LYS A 319 0.20 -29.00 3.81
N LYS A 320 -0.32 -29.24 2.60
CA LYS A 320 -0.13 -28.34 1.45
C LYS A 320 -1.08 -27.14 1.48
N GLU A 321 -2.18 -27.27 2.22
CA GLU A 321 -3.11 -26.20 2.60
C GLU A 321 -2.80 -25.70 4.02
N PRO A 322 -2.92 -24.40 4.29
CA PRO A 322 -2.85 -23.88 5.65
C PRO A 322 -4.08 -24.30 6.45
N TYR A 323 -3.91 -24.52 7.75
CA TYR A 323 -5.05 -24.73 8.64
C TYR A 323 -5.78 -23.42 8.90
N ARG A 324 -5.03 -22.33 9.04
CA ARG A 324 -5.56 -20.97 9.12
C ARG A 324 -4.58 -19.98 8.50
N VAL A 325 -5.11 -18.99 7.80
CA VAL A 325 -4.37 -17.78 7.40
C VAL A 325 -5.14 -16.57 7.89
N LYS A 326 -4.42 -15.58 8.43
CA LYS A 326 -4.98 -14.27 8.79
C LYS A 326 -4.05 -13.18 8.29
N PHE A 327 -4.61 -12.20 7.59
CA PHE A 327 -3.87 -11.01 7.21
C PHE A 327 -4.15 -9.86 8.17
N ARG A 328 -3.09 -9.18 8.65
CA ARG A 328 -3.18 -7.82 9.21
C ARG A 328 -3.07 -6.87 8.04
N ARG A 329 -4.09 -6.04 7.85
CA ARG A 329 -4.27 -5.29 6.61
C ARG A 329 -4.28 -3.78 6.88
N PRO A 330 -3.29 -3.01 6.39
CA PRO A 330 -3.08 -1.63 6.80
C PRO A 330 -4.30 -0.75 6.52
N SER A 331 -4.98 -0.88 5.37
CA SER A 331 -6.19 -0.10 5.08
C SER A 331 -7.29 -0.30 6.13
N PHE A 332 -7.46 -1.51 6.66
CA PHE A 332 -8.49 -1.79 7.69
C PHE A 332 -8.19 -1.04 8.99
N TYR A 333 -6.94 -1.10 9.47
CA TYR A 333 -6.52 -0.43 10.71
C TYR A 333 -6.51 1.09 10.53
N ASN A 334 -5.97 1.57 9.41
CA ASN A 334 -5.93 3.00 9.11
C ASN A 334 -7.34 3.61 8.97
N LEU A 335 -8.32 2.84 8.49
CA LEU A 335 -9.72 3.31 8.41
C LEU A 335 -10.36 3.54 9.78
N GLN A 336 -9.91 2.85 10.84
CA GLN A 336 -10.57 2.91 12.15
C GLN A 336 -10.51 4.29 12.80
N ILE A 337 -9.55 5.14 12.44
CA ILE A 337 -9.45 6.50 12.97
C ILE A 337 -10.45 7.47 12.31
N LEU A 338 -11.03 7.10 11.17
CA LEU A 338 -11.89 7.99 10.36
C LEU A 338 -13.05 8.64 11.16
N PRO A 339 -13.81 7.92 12.02
CA PRO A 339 -14.85 8.52 12.86
C PRO A 339 -14.33 9.66 13.74
N LYS A 340 -13.11 9.50 14.30
CA LYS A 340 -12.47 10.50 15.14
C LYS A 340 -12.07 11.72 14.31
N LEU A 341 -11.49 11.50 13.14
CA LEU A 341 -11.05 12.60 12.27
C LEU A 341 -12.21 13.42 11.72
N LEU A 342 -13.36 12.81 11.47
CA LEU A 342 -14.52 13.50 10.90
C LEU A 342 -15.36 14.24 11.96
N LYS A 343 -15.30 13.85 13.22
CA LYS A 343 -16.14 14.45 14.26
C LYS A 343 -15.73 15.90 14.51
N GLY A 344 -16.68 16.82 14.34
CA GLY A 344 -16.46 18.25 14.50
C GLY A 344 -15.88 18.94 13.27
N GLU A 345 -15.70 18.22 12.16
CA GLU A 345 -15.26 18.78 10.88
C GLU A 345 -16.44 19.26 10.03
N ASN A 346 -16.15 20.14 9.08
CA ASN A 346 -17.10 20.51 8.04
C ASN A 346 -17.23 19.37 7.03
N MET A 347 -18.44 19.15 6.49
CA MET A 347 -18.72 18.15 5.45
C MET A 347 -17.80 18.28 4.22
N ALA A 348 -17.36 19.50 3.88
CA ALA A 348 -16.42 19.75 2.78
C ALA A 348 -15.03 19.12 2.99
N ASN A 349 -14.64 18.84 4.23
CA ASN A 349 -13.38 18.20 4.58
C ASN A 349 -13.45 16.67 4.56
N LEU A 350 -14.66 16.08 4.50
CA LEU A 350 -14.85 14.64 4.57
C LEU A 350 -14.01 13.90 3.52
N ILE A 351 -14.07 14.36 2.26
CA ILE A 351 -13.35 13.75 1.15
C ILE A 351 -11.83 13.92 1.29
N THR A 352 -11.39 15.10 1.73
CA THR A 352 -9.97 15.36 1.98
C THR A 352 -9.41 14.45 3.08
N ILE A 353 -10.18 14.24 4.15
CA ILE A 353 -9.79 13.37 5.26
C ILE A 353 -9.75 11.92 4.79
N LEU A 354 -10.82 11.44 4.15
CA LEU A 354 -10.92 10.07 3.64
C LEU A 354 -9.79 9.76 2.65
N GLY A 355 -9.57 10.62 1.65
CA GLY A 355 -8.51 10.45 0.66
C GLY A 355 -7.11 10.54 1.27
N GLY A 356 -6.93 11.31 2.34
CA GLY A 356 -5.65 11.40 3.06
C GLY A 356 -5.27 10.12 3.80
N VAL A 357 -6.25 9.33 4.27
CA VAL A 357 -6.01 8.04 4.92
C VAL A 357 -5.49 7.00 3.92
N ASP A 358 -5.90 7.08 2.64
CA ASP A 358 -5.51 6.17 1.54
C ASP A 358 -5.90 4.72 1.81
N ILE A 359 -7.19 4.42 1.64
CA ILE A 359 -7.71 3.06 1.83
C ILE A 359 -7.95 2.36 0.50
N VAL A 360 -7.71 1.06 0.48
CA VAL A 360 -8.15 0.17 -0.61
C VAL A 360 -9.17 -0.81 -0.06
N LEU A 361 -10.40 -0.77 -0.58
CA LEU A 361 -11.52 -1.53 -0.01
C LEU A 361 -11.36 -3.05 -0.14
N GLY A 362 -10.62 -3.51 -1.14
CA GLY A 362 -10.28 -4.94 -1.24
C GLY A 362 -9.45 -5.42 -0.06
N GLU A 363 -8.65 -4.52 0.52
CA GLU A 363 -7.82 -4.78 1.68
C GLU A 363 -8.62 -4.57 2.98
N VAL A 364 -9.50 -3.57 3.04
CA VAL A 364 -10.43 -3.38 4.18
C VAL A 364 -11.31 -4.62 4.38
N ASP A 365 -11.92 -5.13 3.30
CA ASP A 365 -13.00 -6.13 3.38
C ASP A 365 -12.56 -7.56 3.08
N GLY A 366 -11.36 -7.77 2.52
CA GLY A 366 -10.93 -9.02 1.88
C GLY A 366 -11.22 -10.35 2.60
#